data_AF-A0A4Q5UZ72-F1
#
_entry.id   AF-A0A4Q5UZ72-F1
#
_cell.length_a   1.000
_cell.length_b   1.000
_cell.length_c   1.000
_cell.angle_alpha   90.00
_cell.angle_beta   90.00
_cell.angle_gamma   90.00
#
_symmetry.space_group_name_H-M   'P 1'
#
loop_
_entity.id
_entity.type
_entity.pdbx_description
1 polymer ?
#
loop_
_entity_poly.entity_id
_entity_poly.type
_entity_poly.pdbx_seq_one_letter_code
_entity_poly.pdbx_strand_id
1 'polypeptide(L)'
;MTAEYFINQLGLELHVEGGYYKEMYRSPIRTGDRSLSTTIYFLLEKEQLSRFHQLTADEIWFFHYGSAIIVHSIDAAGNLSHQRLGIDMQGGEQPSLLIPAGTIFASEMADKHSFALMSC
;
A
#
# COMPACT_ATOMS: atom_id res chain seq x y z
N MET A 1 17.07 -4.30 -9.21
CA MET A 1 16.87 -5.05 -7.95
C MET A 1 15.58 -5.88 -8.11
N THR A 2 15.45 -7.02 -7.43
CA THR A 2 14.27 -7.91 -7.55
C THR A 2 13.35 -7.79 -6.33
N ALA A 3 12.11 -8.29 -6.43
CA ALA A 3 11.21 -8.40 -5.28
C ALA A 3 11.85 -9.21 -4.14
N GLU A 4 12.43 -10.37 -4.47
CA GLU A 4 13.11 -11.26 -3.52
C GLU A 4 14.26 -10.58 -2.78
N TYR A 5 15.01 -9.70 -3.44
CA TYR A 5 16.05 -8.90 -2.78
C TYR A 5 15.45 -8.06 -1.65
N PHE A 6 14.36 -7.32 -1.90
CA PHE A 6 13.73 -6.48 -0.88
C PHE A 6 13.06 -7.30 0.22
N ILE A 7 12.37 -8.39 -0.14
CA ILE A 7 11.75 -9.32 0.82
C ILE A 7 12.81 -9.81 1.83
N ASN A 8 13.97 -10.26 1.33
CA ASN A 8 15.04 -10.77 2.18
C ASN A 8 15.75 -9.68 2.99
N GLN A 9 16.08 -8.54 2.37
CA GLN A 9 16.82 -7.46 3.05
C GLN A 9 15.98 -6.76 4.13
N LEU A 10 14.68 -6.58 3.89
CA LEU A 10 13.78 -5.96 4.84
C LEU A 10 13.17 -6.98 5.82
N GLY A 11 13.26 -8.27 5.51
CA GLY A 11 12.67 -9.36 6.28
C GLY A 11 11.15 -9.32 6.26
N LEU A 12 10.57 -9.16 5.06
CA LEU A 12 9.12 -9.09 4.86
C LEU A 12 8.48 -10.48 4.97
N GLU A 13 7.28 -10.53 5.53
CA GLU A 13 6.48 -11.74 5.70
C GLU A 13 5.22 -11.66 4.83
N LEU A 14 4.65 -12.81 4.45
CA LEU A 14 3.39 -12.85 3.68
C LEU A 14 2.24 -12.20 4.47
N HIS A 15 1.55 -11.24 3.86
CA HIS A 15 0.39 -10.58 4.45
C HIS A 15 -0.90 -11.36 4.17
N VAL A 16 -1.84 -11.39 5.13
CA VAL A 16 -3.09 -12.17 5.01
C VAL A 16 -4.00 -11.67 3.88
N GLU A 17 -3.88 -10.39 3.52
CA GLU A 17 -4.64 -9.74 2.44
C GLU A 17 -3.98 -9.91 1.07
N GLY A 18 -2.76 -10.46 1.03
CA GLY A 18 -1.90 -10.61 -0.15
C GLY A 18 -0.72 -9.63 -0.15
N GLY A 19 0.35 -9.99 -0.86
CA GLY A 19 1.63 -9.29 -0.80
C GLY A 19 2.50 -9.69 0.40
N TYR A 20 3.52 -8.89 0.67
CA TYR A 20 4.45 -9.05 1.79
C TYR A 20 4.52 -7.76 2.59
N TYR A 21 4.71 -7.86 3.91
CA TYR A 21 4.75 -6.70 4.77
C TYR A 21 5.69 -6.88 5.96
N LYS A 22 6.02 -5.76 6.62
CA LYS A 22 6.65 -5.75 7.93
C LYS A 22 6.43 -4.41 8.61
N GLU A 23 6.03 -4.43 9.89
CA GLU A 23 5.99 -3.21 10.70
C GLU A 23 7.40 -2.64 10.92
N MET A 24 7.58 -1.38 10.55
CA MET A 24 8.82 -0.62 10.71
C MET A 24 8.77 0.25 11.97
N TYR A 25 7.60 0.80 12.29
CA TYR A 25 7.41 1.71 13.41
C TYR A 25 6.02 1.57 14.04
N ARG A 26 5.97 1.76 15.35
CA ARG A 26 4.75 1.92 16.13
C ARG A 26 4.97 2.98 17.19
N SER A 27 4.12 3.99 17.20
CA SER A 27 4.27 5.10 18.13
C SER A 27 4.09 4.64 19.58
N PRO A 28 4.97 5.08 20.50
CA PRO A 28 4.77 4.88 21.94
C PRO A 28 3.67 5.80 22.49
N ILE A 29 3.33 6.89 21.77
CA ILE A 29 2.22 7.77 22.11
C ILE A 29 0.92 7.06 21.72
N ARG A 30 -0.09 7.11 22.60
CA ARG A 30 -1.38 6.47 22.39
C ARG A 30 -2.50 7.49 22.30
N THR A 31 -3.51 7.17 21.50
CA THR A 31 -4.77 7.89 21.37
C THR A 31 -5.91 6.92 21.71
N GLY A 32 -6.31 6.90 22.98
CA GLY A 32 -7.19 5.86 23.52
C GLY A 32 -6.53 4.48 23.44
N ASP A 33 -7.18 3.53 22.75
CA ASP A 33 -6.73 2.15 22.63
C ASP A 33 -5.75 1.89 21.47
N ARG A 34 -5.40 2.92 20.70
CA ARG A 34 -4.49 2.79 19.54
C ARG A 34 -3.19 3.56 19.76
N SER A 35 -2.13 3.12 19.09
CA SER A 35 -0.93 3.95 18.91
C SER A 35 -1.26 5.14 18.01
N LEU A 36 -0.60 6.28 18.22
CA LEU A 36 -0.79 7.51 17.44
C LEU A 36 -0.58 7.27 15.94
N SER A 37 0.41 6.44 15.60
CA SER A 37 0.67 5.99 14.22
C SER A 37 1.42 4.67 14.22
N THR A 38 1.35 3.99 13.09
CA THR A 38 2.19 2.86 12.71
C THR A 38 2.74 3.12 11.31
N THR A 39 3.83 2.47 10.95
CA THR A 39 4.32 2.46 9.58
C THR A 39 4.85 1.08 9.25
N ILE A 40 4.53 0.59 8.07
CA ILE A 40 4.99 -0.69 7.56
C ILE A 40 5.79 -0.50 6.27
N TYR A 41 6.59 -1.50 5.91
CA TYR A 41 6.92 -1.77 4.53
C TYR A 41 5.85 -2.70 3.95
N PHE A 42 5.48 -2.46 2.70
CA PHE A 42 4.58 -3.32 1.93
C PHE A 42 5.18 -3.56 0.54
N LEU A 43 5.10 -4.80 0.07
CA LEU A 43 5.57 -5.21 -1.25
C LEU A 43 4.50 -6.04 -1.94
N LEU A 44 4.20 -5.68 -3.18
CA LEU A 44 3.30 -6.41 -4.05
C LEU A 44 4.06 -6.85 -5.30
N GLU A 45 3.90 -8.10 -5.72
CA GLU A 45 4.53 -8.61 -6.95
C GLU A 45 3.54 -9.32 -7.88
N LYS A 46 3.77 -9.17 -9.18
CA LYS A 46 3.10 -9.91 -10.25
C LYS A 46 1.58 -9.78 -10.20
N GLU A 47 0.88 -10.91 -10.07
CA GLU A 47 -0.58 -11.01 -10.02
C GLU A 47 -1.14 -10.98 -8.60
N GLN A 48 -0.29 -10.70 -7.59
CA GLN A 48 -0.77 -10.53 -6.23
C GLN A 48 -1.71 -9.32 -6.14
N LEU A 49 -2.69 -9.45 -5.24
CA LEU A 49 -3.66 -8.42 -4.91
C LEU A 49 -3.56 -8.13 -3.42
N SER A 50 -3.61 -6.86 -3.05
CA SER A 50 -4.13 -6.49 -1.74
C SER A 50 -5.65 -6.47 -1.88
N ARG A 51 -6.31 -7.48 -1.32
CA ARG A 51 -7.77 -7.67 -1.47
C ARG A 51 -8.55 -6.50 -0.87
N PHE A 52 -9.81 -6.34 -1.28
CA PHE A 52 -10.67 -5.30 -0.72
C PHE A 52 -10.78 -5.42 0.80
N HIS A 53 -10.44 -4.33 1.48
CA HIS A 53 -10.56 -4.17 2.93
C HIS A 53 -10.89 -2.70 3.24
N GLN A 54 -11.15 -2.42 4.52
CA GLN A 54 -11.52 -1.09 4.99
C GLN A 54 -10.85 -0.84 6.35
N LEU A 55 -10.35 0.38 6.52
CA LEU A 55 -9.73 0.82 7.75
C LEU A 55 -10.60 1.85 8.46
N THR A 56 -10.40 1.95 9.77
CA THR A 56 -11.09 2.92 10.66
C THR A 56 -10.22 4.14 10.97
N ALA A 57 -9.09 4.26 10.28
CA ALA A 57 -8.17 5.39 10.32
C ALA A 57 -7.68 5.66 8.89
N ASP A 58 -7.21 6.87 8.64
CA ASP A 58 -6.56 7.22 7.38
C ASP A 58 -5.27 6.41 7.21
N GLU A 59 -4.97 6.05 5.97
CA GLU A 59 -3.72 5.40 5.59
C GLU A 59 -3.05 6.18 4.46
N ILE A 60 -1.74 6.41 4.54
CA ILE A 60 -1.00 7.17 3.54
C ILE A 60 0.07 6.27 2.94
N TRP A 61 -0.02 6.03 1.64
CA TRP A 61 0.91 5.19 0.91
C TRP A 61 2.01 6.05 0.30
N PHE A 62 3.25 5.57 0.38
CA PHE A 62 4.46 6.21 -0.16
C PHE A 62 5.20 5.23 -1.07
N PHE A 63 5.35 5.58 -2.34
CA PHE A 63 6.09 4.77 -3.30
C PHE A 63 7.60 4.85 -3.05
N HIS A 64 8.29 3.70 -3.07
CA HIS A 64 9.75 3.65 -2.94
C HIS A 64 10.45 3.14 -4.20
N TYR A 65 9.99 2.03 -4.78
CA TYR A 65 10.69 1.37 -5.88
C TYR A 65 9.79 0.43 -6.68
N GLY A 66 10.13 0.18 -7.95
CA GLY A 66 9.47 -0.81 -8.80
C GLY A 66 8.59 -0.19 -9.87
N SER A 67 7.52 -0.89 -10.26
CA SER A 67 6.48 -0.36 -11.15
C SER A 67 5.31 0.19 -10.33
N ALA A 68 4.52 1.08 -10.93
CA ALA A 68 3.33 1.60 -10.25
C ALA A 68 2.30 0.52 -9.90
N ILE A 69 1.52 0.80 -8.86
CA ILE A 69 0.31 0.05 -8.54
C ILE A 69 -0.93 0.87 -8.87
N ILE A 70 -2.04 0.16 -9.06
CA ILE A 70 -3.38 0.75 -9.14
C ILE A 70 -4.06 0.52 -7.80
N VAL A 71 -4.54 1.58 -7.19
CA VAL A 71 -5.38 1.55 -5.99
C VAL A 71 -6.82 1.78 -6.42
N HIS A 72 -7.68 0.83 -6.10
CA HIS A 72 -9.12 0.88 -6.34
C HIS A 72 -9.80 1.30 -5.04
N SER A 73 -10.60 2.36 -5.07
CA SER A 73 -11.23 2.92 -3.88
C SER A 73 -12.73 3.10 -4.11
N ILE A 74 -13.54 2.59 -3.18
CA ILE A 74 -14.98 2.79 -3.12
C ILE A 74 -15.28 3.72 -1.95
N ASP A 75 -15.79 4.91 -2.26
CA ASP A 75 -16.13 5.93 -1.26
C ASP A 75 -17.43 5.60 -0.50
N ALA A 76 -17.76 6.42 0.50
CA ALA A 76 -18.98 6.24 1.31
C ALA A 76 -20.29 6.39 0.52
N ALA A 77 -20.26 7.02 -0.66
CA ALA A 77 -21.40 7.12 -1.57
C ALA A 77 -21.48 5.93 -2.55
N GLY A 78 -20.50 5.01 -2.50
CA GLY A 78 -20.42 3.84 -3.36
C GLY A 78 -19.76 4.11 -4.71
N ASN A 79 -19.11 5.27 -4.90
CA ASN A 79 -18.42 5.57 -6.14
C ASN A 79 -17.07 4.86 -6.19
N LEU A 80 -16.83 4.12 -7.27
CA LEU A 80 -15.54 3.50 -7.56
C LEU A 80 -14.61 4.49 -8.26
N SER A 81 -13.38 4.57 -7.77
CA SER A 81 -12.30 5.36 -8.36
C SER A 81 -10.99 4.58 -8.42
N HIS A 82 -10.08 5.04 -9.28
CA HIS A 82 -8.78 4.42 -9.49
C HIS A 82 -7.68 5.49 -9.44
N GLN A 83 -6.63 5.20 -8.69
CA GLN A 83 -5.46 6.07 -8.59
C GLN A 83 -4.20 5.25 -8.79
N ARG A 84 -3.17 5.87 -9.38
CA ARG A 84 -1.88 5.21 -9.65
C ARG A 84 -0.82 5.72 -8.69
N LEU A 85 -0.25 4.82 -7.89
CA LEU A 85 0.85 5.13 -6.99
C LEU A 85 2.17 4.74 -7.68
N GLY A 86 3.01 5.73 -7.99
CA GLY A 86 4.23 5.59 -8.81
C GLY A 86 4.93 6.93 -8.99
N ILE A 87 5.90 7.02 -9.90
CA ILE A 87 6.73 8.24 -10.09
C ILE A 87 6.51 8.93 -11.44
N ASP A 88 5.79 8.32 -12.38
CA ASP A 88 5.49 8.95 -13.66
C ASP A 88 4.35 9.97 -13.54
N MET A 89 4.70 11.16 -13.04
CA MET A 89 3.75 12.26 -12.88
C MET A 89 3.17 12.77 -14.21
N GLN A 90 3.88 12.60 -15.33
CA GLN A 90 3.35 12.95 -16.65
C GLN A 90 2.31 11.94 -17.11
N GLY A 91 2.48 10.67 -16.72
CA GLY A 91 1.52 9.58 -16.88
C GLY A 91 0.38 9.57 -15.84
N GLY A 92 0.29 10.56 -14.95
CA GLY A 92 -0.77 10.68 -13.95
C GLY A 92 -0.56 9.85 -12.68
N GLU A 93 0.66 9.34 -12.46
CA GLU A 93 1.04 8.66 -11.21
C GLU A 93 1.37 9.67 -10.11
N GLN A 94 1.17 9.28 -8.87
CA GLN A 94 1.53 10.08 -7.70
C GLN A 94 2.48 9.29 -6.80
N PRO A 95 3.55 9.91 -6.26
CA PRO A 95 4.49 9.21 -5.37
C PRO A 95 3.89 8.95 -3.99
N SER A 96 2.76 9.57 -3.66
CA SER A 96 2.06 9.38 -2.40
C SER A 96 0.55 9.47 -2.59
N LEU A 97 -0.19 8.75 -1.76
CA LEU A 97 -1.64 8.67 -1.85
C LEU A 97 -2.26 8.55 -0.46
N LEU A 98 -3.28 9.37 -0.18
CA LEU A 98 -4.09 9.27 1.04
C LEU A 98 -5.32 8.42 0.75
N ILE A 99 -5.56 7.42 1.59
CA ILE A 99 -6.80 6.63 1.65
C ILE A 99 -7.55 7.05 2.92
N PRO A 100 -8.65 7.80 2.79
CA PRO A 100 -9.42 8.24 3.96
C PRO A 100 -10.04 7.06 4.72
N ALA A 101 -10.16 7.20 6.04
CA ALA A 101 -10.87 6.26 6.90
C ALA A 101 -12.28 5.97 6.38
N GLY A 102 -12.68 4.70 6.42
CA GLY A 102 -13.98 4.26 5.91
C GLY A 102 -14.04 4.07 4.40
N THR A 103 -12.95 4.28 3.65
CA THR A 103 -12.87 3.86 2.24
C THR A 103 -12.69 2.34 2.16
N ILE A 104 -13.44 1.67 1.28
CA ILE A 104 -13.16 0.27 0.92
C ILE A 104 -12.16 0.29 -0.23
N PHE A 105 -10.99 -0.34 -0.08
CA PHE A 105 -9.95 -0.26 -1.09
C PHE A 105 -9.20 -1.58 -1.30
N ALA A 106 -8.65 -1.73 -2.50
CA ALA A 106 -7.80 -2.83 -2.93
C ALA A 106 -6.66 -2.28 -3.79
N SER A 107 -5.58 -3.04 -3.94
CA SER A 107 -4.51 -2.66 -4.86
C SER A 107 -3.94 -3.83 -5.65
N GLU A 108 -3.45 -3.52 -6.83
CA GLU A 108 -2.82 -4.46 -7.74
C GLU A 108 -1.66 -3.83 -8.51
N MET A 109 -0.75 -4.66 -9.02
CA MET A 109 0.29 -4.18 -9.93
C MET A 109 -0.31 -3.63 -11.22
N ALA A 110 0.16 -2.46 -11.68
CA ALA A 110 -0.15 -1.96 -13.03
C ALA A 110 0.54 -2.81 -14.11
N ASP A 111 1.73 -3.32 -13.82
CA ASP A 111 2.46 -4.30 -14.64
C ASP A 111 2.56 -5.64 -13.91
N LYS A 112 1.81 -6.64 -14.41
CA LYS A 112 1.70 -7.98 -13.82
C LYS A 112 2.98 -8.82 -13.91
N HIS A 113 4.04 -8.29 -14.51
CA HIS A 113 5.35 -8.94 -14.56
C HIS A 113 6.39 -8.28 -13.64
N SER A 114 6.00 -7.24 -12.90
CA SER A 114 6.89 -6.45 -12.04
C SER A 114 6.55 -6.59 -10.55
N PHE A 115 7.11 -5.72 -9.73
CA PHE A 115 6.81 -5.57 -8.30
C PHE A 115 6.83 -4.09 -7.90
N ALA A 116 6.29 -3.79 -6.74
CA ALA A 116 6.32 -2.45 -6.13
C ALA A 116 6.64 -2.56 -4.65
N LEU A 117 7.56 -1.72 -4.17
CA LEU A 117 7.86 -1.51 -2.76
C LEU A 117 7.30 -0.14 -2.34
N MET A 118 6.62 -0.11 -1.20
CA MET A 118 6.03 1.08 -0.62
C MET A 118 6.04 1.03 0.91
N SER A 119 5.66 2.15 1.52
CA SER A 119 5.29 2.20 2.94
C SER A 119 3.88 2.74 3.09
N CYS A 120 3.20 2.29 4.15
CA CYS A 120 1.96 2.88 4.63
C CYS A 120 1.96 2.98 6.16
#